data_AF-A0A820Y682-F1
#
_entry.id   AF-A0A820Y682-F1
#
_cell.length_a   1.000
_cell.length_b   1.000
_cell.length_c   1.000
_cell.angle_alpha   90.00
_cell.angle_beta   90.00
_cell.angle_gamma   90.00
#
_symmetry.space_group_name_H-M   'P 1'
#
loop_
_entity.id
_entity.type
_entity.pdbx_description
1 polymer ?
#
loop_
_entity_poly.entity_id
_entity_poly.type
_entity_poly.pdbx_seq_one_letter_code
_entity_poly.pdbx_strand_id
1 'polypeptide(L)'
;AETNANDSIVPEYLLPNQKDILLTPLFTTNNKINRLQSLKILSYSGWNPPNGSRKLHGDLMYLKVTTCEEKSFHITACTKGFYVSQTTDEKFLPKPVQPKAIFHSLVDLLNNISPVFKKKFRAIQRKRCTKHPFERIQIPFQIHPWLSPRFEHIMDHFRAEDANINKLGHEDHIPGQVRDWNEELQITKELPKKNLPERLIRERAMFKVHTDFISAAIRGCQAVVDGNIMAINPGEESKVHMYIWNNMFFSLGFDVKDHYKDFGGDAAAHSAPANDLQGVRAINTLDLDGLHTLGTVVVDYRGMRVTAQSIVPGR
;
A
#
# COMPACT_ATOMS: atom_id res chain seq x y z
N ALA A 1 -43.30 18.32 16.11
CA ALA A 1 -42.35 17.42 15.44
C ALA A 1 -42.95 17.10 14.07
N GLU A 2 -42.64 17.91 13.06
CA GLU A 2 -43.11 17.70 11.70
C GLU A 2 -42.14 16.74 11.01
N THR A 3 -42.56 15.50 10.81
CA THR A 3 -41.87 14.54 9.96
C THR A 3 -42.04 15.00 8.52
N ASN A 4 -41.00 15.60 7.95
CA ASN A 4 -40.97 15.93 6.52
C ASN A 4 -41.12 14.64 5.71
N ALA A 5 -42.20 14.54 4.94
CA ALA A 5 -42.52 13.39 4.08
C ALA A 5 -41.54 13.19 2.90
N ASN A 6 -40.45 13.96 2.82
CA ASN A 6 -39.48 13.93 1.74
C ASN A 6 -38.25 13.04 1.99
N ASP A 7 -38.06 12.50 3.21
CA ASP A 7 -36.90 11.64 3.51
C ASP A 7 -37.02 10.21 2.91
N SER A 8 -38.14 9.89 2.25
CA SER A 8 -38.43 8.55 1.71
C SER A 8 -38.37 8.46 0.18
N ILE A 9 -38.12 9.57 -0.53
CA ILE A 9 -38.11 9.58 -1.99
C ILE A 9 -36.70 9.20 -2.46
N VAL A 10 -36.60 8.07 -3.16
CA VAL A 10 -35.37 7.65 -3.83
C VAL A 10 -34.98 8.75 -4.83
N PRO A 11 -33.79 9.36 -4.69
CA PRO A 11 -33.36 10.42 -5.59
C PRO A 11 -33.44 10.00 -7.06
N GLU A 12 -33.87 10.91 -7.95
CA GLU A 12 -34.10 10.60 -9.36
C GLU A 12 -32.92 9.91 -10.05
N TYR A 13 -31.68 10.27 -9.68
CA TYR A 13 -30.44 9.68 -10.24
C TYR A 13 -30.21 8.20 -9.85
N LEU A 14 -31.00 7.63 -8.93
CA LEU A 14 -30.98 6.21 -8.56
C LEU A 14 -32.10 5.41 -9.23
N LEU A 15 -32.98 6.04 -10.01
CA LEU A 15 -34.05 5.35 -10.71
C LEU A 15 -33.53 4.58 -11.94
N PRO A 16 -34.15 3.45 -12.31
CA PRO A 16 -33.80 2.71 -13.53
C PRO A 16 -33.84 3.61 -14.78
N ASN A 17 -32.94 3.37 -15.74
CA ASN A 17 -32.80 4.10 -17.02
C ASN A 17 -32.20 5.51 -16.97
N GLN A 18 -31.66 5.94 -15.83
CA GLN A 18 -30.86 7.17 -15.78
C GLN A 18 -29.48 6.96 -16.42
N LYS A 19 -29.10 7.90 -17.30
CA LYS A 19 -27.80 7.86 -17.99
C LYS A 19 -26.65 8.35 -17.11
N ASP A 20 -26.95 9.22 -16.14
CA ASP A 20 -25.97 9.85 -15.27
C ASP A 20 -26.16 9.37 -13.82
N ILE A 21 -25.47 8.29 -13.47
CA ILE A 21 -25.38 7.84 -12.08
C ILE A 21 -24.45 8.81 -11.34
N LEU A 22 -25.04 9.71 -10.55
CA LEU A 22 -24.27 10.59 -9.68
C LEU A 22 -23.65 9.75 -8.55
N LEU A 23 -22.35 9.49 -8.64
CA LEU A 23 -21.58 8.83 -7.56
C LEU A 23 -21.29 9.77 -6.40
N THR A 24 -21.51 11.08 -6.57
CA THR A 24 -21.29 12.13 -5.56
C THR A 24 -21.82 11.80 -4.15
N PRO A 25 -23.03 11.21 -3.99
CA PRO A 25 -23.59 10.83 -2.68
C PRO A 25 -22.86 9.67 -1.99
N LEU A 26 -22.07 8.86 -2.73
CA LEU A 26 -21.22 7.83 -2.15
C LEU A 26 -19.97 8.42 -1.48
N PHE A 27 -19.63 9.67 -1.80
CA PHE A 27 -18.54 10.38 -1.14
C PHE A 27 -19.06 11.12 0.07
N THR A 28 -18.24 11.15 1.12
CA THR A 28 -18.45 12.12 2.18
C THR A 28 -18.43 13.51 1.55
N THR A 29 -19.50 14.28 1.74
CA THR A 29 -19.60 15.66 1.27
C THR A 29 -18.49 16.46 1.95
N ASN A 30 -17.33 16.51 1.31
CA ASN A 30 -16.17 17.28 1.74
C ASN A 30 -16.47 18.76 1.46
N ASN A 31 -17.41 19.32 2.22
CA ASN A 31 -17.55 20.75 2.40
C ASN A 31 -16.18 21.25 2.86
N LYS A 32 -15.43 21.89 1.96
CA LYS A 32 -14.12 22.54 2.15
C LYS A 32 -13.51 22.17 3.50
N ILE A 33 -12.91 20.98 3.60
CA ILE A 33 -12.18 20.64 4.82
C ILE A 33 -11.04 21.66 4.87
N ASN A 34 -11.18 22.68 5.72
CA ASN A 34 -10.08 23.50 6.17
C ASN A 34 -9.09 22.55 6.85
N ARG A 35 -8.20 21.97 6.05
CA ARG A 35 -7.13 21.09 6.52
C ARG A 35 -6.20 21.98 7.31
N LEU A 36 -6.17 21.78 8.63
CA LEU A 36 -5.19 22.46 9.46
C LEU A 36 -3.82 21.99 9.01
N GLN A 37 -3.04 22.90 8.42
CA GLN A 37 -1.68 22.64 7.97
C GLN A 37 -0.69 23.16 9.01
N SER A 38 0.14 22.27 9.57
CA SER A 38 1.17 22.63 10.58
C SER A 38 2.55 22.91 9.97
N LEU A 39 2.84 22.38 8.77
CA LEU A 39 4.05 22.64 7.99
C LEU A 39 3.67 22.98 6.54
N LYS A 40 4.43 23.86 5.89
CA LYS A 40 4.25 24.18 4.48
C LYS A 40 4.79 23.04 3.61
N ILE A 41 6.02 22.62 3.88
CA ILE A 41 6.71 21.54 3.16
C ILE A 41 7.44 20.65 4.17
N LEU A 42 7.35 19.34 3.96
CA LEU A 42 8.22 18.33 4.53
C LEU A 42 8.63 17.43 3.36
N SER A 43 9.93 17.24 3.17
CA SER A 43 10.50 16.49 2.05
C SER A 43 11.86 15.92 2.43
N TYR A 44 12.38 14.99 1.64
CA TYR A 44 13.79 14.67 1.71
C TYR A 44 14.64 15.84 1.22
N SER A 45 15.78 16.05 1.87
CA SER A 45 16.76 17.02 1.39
C SER A 45 17.36 16.54 0.06
N GLY A 46 17.77 17.47 -0.81
CA GLY A 46 18.51 17.13 -2.02
C GLY A 46 19.86 16.43 -1.75
N TRP A 47 20.33 16.46 -0.49
CA TRP A 47 21.51 15.73 -0.03
C TRP A 47 21.21 14.28 0.39
N ASN A 48 19.94 13.85 0.36
CA ASN A 48 19.52 12.48 0.68
C ASN A 48 19.66 11.57 -0.55
N PRO A 49 20.10 10.30 -0.42
CA PRO A 49 20.47 9.61 0.82
C PRO A 49 21.87 9.98 1.35
N PRO A 50 22.17 9.76 2.64
CA PRO A 50 23.51 9.95 3.17
C PRO A 50 24.55 9.14 2.41
N ASN A 51 25.72 9.74 2.12
CA ASN A 51 26.82 9.02 1.48
C ASN A 51 27.43 7.96 2.44
N GLY A 52 28.24 7.04 1.90
CA GLY A 52 28.82 5.94 2.69
C GLY A 52 29.56 6.41 3.95
N SER A 53 30.36 7.48 3.84
CA SER A 53 31.09 8.03 4.99
C SER A 53 30.14 8.55 6.09
N ARG A 54 29.01 9.16 5.72
CA ARG A 54 28.02 9.67 6.66
C ARG A 54 27.17 8.57 7.28
N LYS A 55 26.85 7.52 6.51
CA LYS A 55 26.23 6.29 7.05
C LYS A 55 27.08 5.67 8.16
N LEU A 56 28.41 5.61 7.97
CA LEU A 56 29.34 5.13 9.01
C LEU A 56 29.36 6.03 10.26
N HIS A 57 29.07 7.32 10.12
CA HIS A 57 28.91 8.24 11.25
C HIS A 57 27.51 8.17 11.89
N GLY A 58 26.65 7.27 11.41
CA GLY A 58 25.31 7.02 11.95
C GLY A 58 24.21 7.90 11.38
N ASP A 59 24.44 8.64 10.29
CA ASP A 59 23.37 9.38 9.61
C ASP A 59 22.47 8.40 8.85
N LEU A 60 21.16 8.55 9.01
CA LEU A 60 20.14 7.66 8.47
C LEU A 60 19.43 8.29 7.26
N MET A 61 19.04 9.57 7.38
CA MET A 61 18.39 10.33 6.31
C MET A 61 18.53 11.84 6.54
N TYR A 62 18.35 12.62 5.48
CA TYR A 62 18.29 14.09 5.53
C TYR A 62 16.94 14.60 5.07
N LEU A 63 16.35 15.51 5.85
CA LEU A 63 15.04 16.10 5.60
C LEU A 63 15.16 17.61 5.38
N LYS A 64 14.31 18.16 4.54
CA LYS A 64 14.08 19.60 4.38
C LYS A 64 12.66 19.94 4.79
N VAL A 65 12.54 20.90 5.71
CA VAL A 65 11.26 21.38 6.24
C VAL A 65 11.12 22.87 6.02
N THR A 66 9.97 23.29 5.49
CA THR A 66 9.55 24.69 5.47
C THR A 66 8.35 24.86 6.39
N THR A 67 8.49 25.71 7.42
CA THR A 67 7.42 25.95 8.39
C THR A 67 6.34 26.87 7.83
N CYS A 68 5.20 26.95 8.50
CA CYS A 68 4.16 27.94 8.16
C CYS A 68 4.63 29.41 8.37
N GLU A 69 5.79 29.61 8.99
CA GLU A 69 6.40 30.93 9.21
C GLU A 69 7.41 31.26 8.09
N GLU A 70 7.40 30.51 6.99
CA GLU A 70 8.30 30.67 5.84
C GLU A 70 9.79 30.49 6.18
N LYS A 71 10.09 29.77 7.26
CA LYS A 71 11.46 29.39 7.63
C LYS A 71 11.78 27.99 7.12
N SER A 72 12.93 27.84 6.48
CA SER A 72 13.41 26.56 5.96
C SER A 72 14.58 26.01 6.78
N PHE A 73 14.55 24.71 7.07
CA PHE A 73 15.55 24.02 7.88
C PHE A 73 15.97 22.70 7.24
N HIS A 74 17.26 22.39 7.31
CA HIS A 74 17.81 21.08 6.96
C HIS A 74 18.03 20.25 8.23
N ILE A 75 17.32 19.14 8.34
CA ILE A 75 17.32 18.26 9.51
C ILE A 75 18.09 17.00 9.16
N THR A 76 19.01 16.61 10.04
CA THR A 76 19.67 15.31 9.97
C THR A 76 19.02 14.35 10.95
N ALA A 77 18.60 13.19 10.46
CA ALA A 77 18.24 12.05 11.28
C ALA A 77 19.45 11.12 11.41
N CYS A 78 19.83 10.80 12.63
CA CYS A 78 20.92 9.88 12.94
C CYS A 78 20.52 8.92 14.06
N THR A 79 21.40 7.97 14.38
CA THR A 79 21.18 6.99 15.47
C THR A 79 20.93 7.62 16.85
N LYS A 80 21.28 8.90 17.05
CA LYS A 80 21.02 9.65 18.31
C LYS A 80 19.70 10.41 18.30
N GLY A 81 19.03 10.56 17.15
CA GLY A 81 17.81 11.34 16.98
C GLY A 81 17.92 12.34 15.82
N PHE A 82 17.25 13.47 15.97
CA PHE A 82 17.10 14.52 14.97
C PHE A 82 17.74 15.83 15.45
N TYR A 83 18.42 16.54 14.54
CA TYR A 83 18.94 17.87 14.81
C TYR A 83 18.92 18.73 13.55
N VAL A 84 18.84 20.06 13.72
CA VAL A 84 19.01 21.00 12.61
C VAL A 84 20.50 21.10 12.31
N SER A 85 20.86 20.78 11.07
CA SER A 85 22.24 20.88 10.57
C SER A 85 22.52 22.26 10.01
N GLN A 86 23.80 22.60 9.86
CA GLN A 86 24.25 23.82 9.20
C GLN A 86 24.17 23.73 7.66
N THR A 87 23.66 22.62 7.13
CA THR A 87 23.45 22.38 5.71
C THR A 87 22.49 23.40 5.11
N THR A 88 22.80 23.85 3.89
CA THR A 88 21.93 24.68 3.05
C THR A 88 21.62 23.95 1.75
N ASP A 89 20.82 24.58 0.88
CA ASP A 89 20.54 24.04 -0.46
C ASP A 89 21.78 23.97 -1.34
N GLU A 90 22.80 24.78 -1.07
CA GLU A 90 24.03 24.89 -1.87
C GLU A 90 25.22 24.16 -1.23
N LYS A 91 25.25 24.07 0.11
CA LYS A 91 26.42 23.58 0.84
C LYS A 91 26.04 22.54 1.89
N PHE A 92 26.61 21.35 1.76
CA PHE A 92 26.47 20.29 2.73
C PHE A 92 27.35 20.52 3.96
N LEU A 93 26.73 20.75 5.12
CA LEU A 93 27.40 20.97 6.41
C LEU A 93 26.68 20.17 7.50
N PRO A 94 27.06 18.90 7.72
CA PRO A 94 26.31 17.98 8.58
C PRO A 94 26.44 18.29 10.07
N LYS A 95 27.19 19.33 10.46
CA LYS A 95 27.33 19.70 11.87
C LYS A 95 26.03 20.32 12.37
N PRO A 96 25.63 20.07 13.63
CA PRO A 96 24.47 20.72 14.22
C PRO A 96 24.65 22.24 14.29
N VAL A 97 23.56 22.98 14.14
CA VAL A 97 23.53 24.41 14.44
C VAL A 97 23.83 24.64 15.93
N GLN A 98 24.31 25.84 16.27
CA GLN A 98 24.53 26.23 17.66
C GLN A 98 23.30 26.98 18.21
N PRO A 99 22.93 26.77 19.49
CA PRO A 99 23.46 25.75 20.41
C PRO A 99 23.08 24.34 19.97
N LYS A 100 23.96 23.37 20.24
CA LYS A 100 23.75 21.98 19.82
C LYS A 100 22.54 21.39 20.56
N ALA A 101 21.45 21.15 19.84
CA ALA A 101 20.25 20.50 20.35
C ALA A 101 19.92 19.27 19.49
N ILE A 102 19.79 18.11 20.14
CA ILE A 102 19.41 16.84 19.53
C ILE A 102 18.13 16.37 20.21
N PHE A 103 17.16 15.91 19.44
CA PHE A 103 15.86 15.45 19.92
C PHE A 103 15.61 14.00 19.47
N HIS A 104 15.08 13.15 20.33
CA HIS A 104 14.76 11.77 19.94
C HIS A 104 13.54 11.68 19.01
N SER A 105 12.70 12.70 18.99
CA SER A 105 11.49 12.79 18.16
C SER A 105 11.59 13.96 17.19
N LEU A 106 11.25 13.72 15.92
CA LEU A 106 11.11 14.77 14.92
C LEU A 106 10.06 15.80 15.35
N VAL A 107 8.98 15.36 16.00
CA VAL A 107 7.91 16.25 16.48
C VAL A 107 8.44 17.21 17.55
N ASP A 108 9.32 16.76 18.44
CA ASP A 108 9.89 17.62 19.49
C ASP A 108 10.85 18.65 18.91
N LEU A 109 11.67 18.25 17.94
CA LEU A 109 12.49 19.20 17.18
C LEU A 109 11.63 20.25 16.47
N LEU A 110 10.56 19.82 15.78
CA LEU A 110 9.64 20.72 15.09
C LEU A 110 8.91 21.67 16.05
N ASN A 111 8.52 21.18 17.23
CA ASN A 111 7.94 22.00 18.30
C ASN A 111 8.92 23.06 18.83
N ASN A 112 10.22 22.76 18.82
CA ASN A 112 11.26 23.67 19.27
C ASN A 112 11.55 24.77 18.23
N ILE A 113 11.59 24.42 16.94
CA ILE A 113 11.93 25.39 15.88
C ILE A 113 10.74 26.18 15.35
N SER A 114 9.51 25.72 15.58
CA SER A 114 8.28 26.37 15.10
C SER A 114 7.17 26.39 16.17
N PRO A 115 6.95 27.53 16.85
CA PRO A 115 5.80 27.74 17.72
C PRO A 115 4.46 27.54 17.00
N VAL A 116 4.38 27.91 15.72
CA VAL A 116 3.17 27.71 14.90
C VAL A 116 2.89 26.23 14.70
N PHE A 117 3.92 25.43 14.39
CA PHE A 117 3.80 23.97 14.31
C PHE A 117 3.27 23.42 15.64
N LYS A 118 3.89 23.79 16.77
CA LYS A 118 3.49 23.32 18.11
C LYS A 118 2.02 23.58 18.41
N LYS A 119 1.52 24.78 18.09
CA LYS A 119 0.11 25.13 18.28
C LYS A 119 -0.82 24.35 17.33
N LYS A 120 -0.52 24.35 16.03
CA LYS A 120 -1.37 23.73 15.02
C LYS A 120 -1.37 22.20 15.11
N PHE A 121 -0.22 21.58 15.37
CA PHE A 121 -0.10 20.13 15.53
C PHE A 121 -0.93 19.62 16.71
N ARG A 122 -0.91 20.31 17.86
CA ARG A 122 -1.80 20.00 18.99
C ARG A 122 -3.28 20.10 18.62
N ALA A 123 -3.66 21.11 17.84
CA ALA A 123 -5.04 21.25 17.35
C ALA A 123 -5.43 20.11 16.39
N ILE A 124 -4.53 19.69 15.50
CA ILE A 124 -4.71 18.53 14.61
C ILE A 124 -4.93 17.26 15.43
N GLN A 125 -4.08 17.01 16.44
CA GLN A 125 -4.21 15.84 17.32
C GLN A 125 -5.55 15.82 18.06
N ARG A 126 -5.96 16.95 18.66
CA ARG A 126 -7.27 17.06 19.34
C ARG A 126 -8.43 16.80 18.38
N LYS A 127 -8.40 17.39 17.18
CA LYS A 127 -9.42 17.16 16.14
C LYS A 127 -9.45 15.70 15.68
N ARG A 128 -8.31 15.01 15.62
CA ARG A 128 -8.26 13.59 15.29
C ARG A 128 -8.91 12.72 16.36
N CYS A 129 -8.79 13.08 17.64
CA CYS A 129 -9.44 12.36 18.74
C CYS A 129 -10.96 12.47 18.73
N THR A 130 -11.52 13.55 18.18
CA THR A 130 -12.98 13.73 18.05
C THR A 130 -13.56 13.06 16.80
N LYS A 131 -12.73 12.50 15.92
CA LYS A 131 -13.21 11.78 14.73
C LYS A 131 -13.72 10.40 15.09
N HIS A 132 -14.67 9.92 14.28
CA HIS A 132 -15.18 8.55 14.38
C HIS A 132 -14.01 7.55 14.34
N PRO A 133 -14.02 6.46 15.14
CA PRO A 133 -12.95 5.47 15.13
C PRO A 133 -12.58 4.94 13.74
N PHE A 134 -13.56 4.75 12.85
CA PHE A 134 -13.32 4.34 11.46
C PHE A 134 -12.53 5.35 10.62
N GLU A 135 -12.53 6.65 10.95
CA GLU A 135 -11.66 7.64 10.30
C GLU A 135 -10.22 7.61 10.84
N ARG A 136 -10.00 6.94 11.96
CA ARG A 136 -8.69 6.87 12.64
C ARG A 136 -7.94 5.58 12.34
N ILE A 137 -8.67 4.53 11.96
CA ILE A 137 -8.13 3.21 11.66
C ILE A 137 -7.56 3.24 10.24
N GLN A 138 -6.31 2.81 10.10
CA GLN A 138 -5.74 2.58 8.78
C GLN A 138 -6.51 1.44 8.12
N ILE A 139 -6.95 1.66 6.90
CA ILE A 139 -7.60 0.62 6.11
C ILE A 139 -6.50 -0.39 5.73
N PRO A 140 -6.59 -1.65 6.20
CA PRO A 140 -5.53 -2.63 5.98
C PRO A 140 -5.49 -3.15 4.54
N PHE A 141 -6.51 -2.85 3.74
CA PHE A 141 -6.68 -3.34 2.38
C PHE A 141 -6.50 -2.27 1.31
N GLN A 142 -6.18 -2.72 0.10
CA GLN A 142 -6.05 -1.85 -1.05
C GLN A 142 -7.36 -1.13 -1.34
N ILE A 143 -7.30 0.19 -1.43
CA ILE A 143 -8.43 1.03 -1.81
C ILE A 143 -8.25 1.34 -3.29
N HIS A 144 -9.23 0.99 -4.10
CA HIS A 144 -9.22 1.32 -5.52
C HIS A 144 -9.89 2.69 -5.73
N PRO A 145 -9.14 3.73 -6.17
CA PRO A 145 -9.64 5.09 -6.21
C PRO A 145 -10.46 5.40 -7.46
N TRP A 146 -10.84 4.41 -8.30
CA TRP A 146 -11.62 4.66 -9.52
C TRP A 146 -13.01 5.23 -9.23
N LEU A 147 -13.55 4.97 -8.03
CA LEU A 147 -14.74 5.66 -7.54
C LEU A 147 -14.41 7.07 -7.03
N SER A 148 -13.20 7.34 -6.55
CA SER A 148 -12.89 8.61 -5.89
C SER A 148 -13.07 9.81 -6.83
N PRO A 149 -13.53 10.98 -6.32
CA PRO A 149 -13.54 12.20 -7.11
C PRO A 149 -12.16 12.48 -7.68
N ARG A 150 -12.11 13.03 -8.90
CA ARG A 150 -10.84 13.49 -9.48
C ARG A 150 -10.27 14.59 -8.57
N PHE A 151 -9.17 14.29 -7.91
CA PHE A 151 -8.43 15.28 -7.15
C PHE A 151 -7.55 16.09 -8.10
N GLU A 152 -7.38 17.38 -7.79
CA GLU A 152 -6.40 18.22 -8.46
C GLU A 152 -4.99 17.62 -8.25
N HIS A 153 -4.23 17.52 -9.34
CA HIS A 153 -2.86 17.02 -9.28
C HIS A 153 -1.95 18.12 -8.69
N ILE A 154 -1.72 18.03 -7.38
CA ILE A 154 -0.83 18.93 -6.64
C ILE A 154 0.61 18.42 -6.57
N MET A 155 1.55 19.32 -6.27
CA MET A 155 2.95 18.96 -5.99
C MET A 155 3.03 18.05 -4.76
N ASP A 156 3.76 16.95 -4.90
CA ASP A 156 4.04 16.01 -3.82
C ASP A 156 5.52 15.64 -3.85
N HIS A 157 6.24 16.03 -2.80
CA HIS A 157 7.68 15.86 -2.71
C HIS A 157 8.11 14.40 -2.48
N PHE A 158 7.19 13.51 -2.10
CA PHE A 158 7.48 12.08 -1.87
C PHE A 158 7.16 11.21 -3.08
N ARG A 159 6.35 11.69 -4.03
CA ARG A 159 5.87 10.88 -5.15
C ARG A 159 6.97 10.20 -5.97
N ALA A 160 8.07 10.90 -6.23
CA ALA A 160 9.18 10.33 -6.99
C ALA A 160 9.89 9.21 -6.21
N GLU A 161 9.95 9.34 -4.88
CA GLU A 161 10.54 8.34 -4.00
C GLU A 161 9.63 7.14 -3.78
N ASP A 162 8.33 7.36 -3.58
CA ASP A 162 7.32 6.30 -3.56
C ASP A 162 7.35 5.48 -4.85
N ALA A 163 7.56 6.14 -6.00
CA ALA A 163 7.72 5.44 -7.27
C ALA A 163 9.00 4.60 -7.34
N ASN A 164 10.08 5.01 -6.67
CA ASN A 164 11.34 4.25 -6.64
C ASN A 164 11.29 3.07 -5.67
N ILE A 165 10.69 3.25 -4.49
CA ILE A 165 10.46 2.16 -3.52
C ILE A 165 9.60 1.06 -4.16
N ASN A 166 8.61 1.44 -4.97
CA ASN A 166 7.74 0.48 -5.64
C ASN A 166 8.36 -0.20 -6.88
N LYS A 167 9.42 0.37 -7.49
CA LYS A 167 9.99 -0.13 -8.77
C LYS A 167 11.11 -1.14 -8.59
N LEU A 168 11.90 -1.00 -7.53
CA LEU A 168 12.87 -2.02 -7.18
C LEU A 168 12.11 -3.05 -6.35
N GLY A 169 11.88 -4.25 -6.89
CA GLY A 169 11.30 -5.40 -6.17
C GLY A 169 12.11 -5.89 -4.96
N HIS A 170 12.91 -5.01 -4.36
CA HIS A 170 13.53 -5.12 -3.05
C HIS A 170 12.54 -4.60 -2.00
N GLU A 171 11.49 -5.37 -1.74
CA GLU A 171 10.80 -5.28 -0.46
C GLU A 171 11.76 -5.60 0.69
N ASP A 172 11.40 -5.13 1.90
CA ASP A 172 12.01 -5.29 3.22
C ASP A 172 12.38 -6.75 3.60
N HIS A 173 13.21 -7.40 2.81
CA HIS A 173 13.83 -8.66 3.20
C HIS A 173 14.89 -8.30 4.24
N ILE A 174 14.61 -8.65 5.50
CA ILE A 174 15.70 -8.93 6.42
C ILE A 174 16.53 -10.03 5.73
N PRO A 175 17.82 -9.79 5.42
CA PRO A 175 18.65 -10.80 4.78
C PRO A 175 18.58 -12.13 5.56
N GLY A 176 18.11 -13.20 4.91
CA GLY A 176 17.95 -14.53 5.51
C GLY A 176 16.52 -14.92 5.90
N GLN A 177 15.52 -14.04 5.83
CA GLN A 177 14.12 -14.38 6.07
C GLN A 177 13.33 -14.36 4.77
N VAL A 178 13.19 -15.54 4.14
CA VAL A 178 12.34 -15.72 2.97
C VAL A 178 10.91 -15.93 3.48
N ARG A 179 9.95 -15.11 3.03
CA ARG A 179 8.55 -15.24 3.45
C ARG A 179 7.94 -16.51 2.84
N ASP A 180 7.31 -17.34 3.66
CA ASP A 180 6.55 -18.51 3.20
C ASP A 180 5.05 -18.18 3.24
N TRP A 181 4.52 -17.75 2.11
CA TRP A 181 3.11 -17.40 1.97
C TRP A 181 2.18 -18.57 2.24
N ASN A 182 2.55 -19.78 1.83
CA ASN A 182 1.69 -20.94 2.02
C ASN A 182 1.60 -21.27 3.50
N GLU A 183 2.73 -21.30 4.21
CA GLU A 183 2.77 -21.51 5.66
C GLU A 183 1.98 -20.43 6.42
N GLU A 184 2.18 -19.15 6.12
CA GLU A 184 1.42 -18.07 6.75
C GLU A 184 -0.10 -18.20 6.52
N LEU A 185 -0.52 -18.54 5.30
CA LEU A 185 -1.92 -18.76 4.97
C LEU A 185 -2.51 -19.97 5.72
N GLN A 186 -1.78 -21.08 5.83
CA GLN A 186 -2.25 -22.26 6.57
C GLN A 186 -2.29 -22.02 8.08
N ILE A 187 -1.25 -21.39 8.67
CA ILE A 187 -1.21 -21.11 10.12
C ILE A 187 -2.43 -20.30 10.54
N THR A 188 -2.84 -19.29 9.75
CA THR A 188 -4.04 -18.52 10.08
C THR A 188 -5.33 -19.34 10.00
N LYS A 189 -5.40 -20.36 9.14
CA LYS A 189 -6.51 -21.33 9.06
C LYS A 189 -6.54 -22.33 10.21
N GLU A 190 -5.40 -22.66 10.78
CA GLU A 190 -5.30 -23.59 11.89
C GLU A 190 -5.59 -22.94 13.25
N LEU A 191 -5.73 -21.61 13.29
CA LEU A 191 -6.05 -20.89 14.52
C LEU A 191 -7.36 -21.42 15.14
N PRO A 192 -7.44 -21.46 16.50
CA PRO A 192 -8.63 -21.89 17.20
C PRO A 192 -9.88 -21.13 16.75
N LYS A 193 -11.02 -21.84 16.72
CA LYS A 193 -12.31 -21.30 16.28
C LYS A 193 -13.47 -21.69 17.20
N LYS A 194 -13.22 -22.10 18.45
CA LYS A 194 -14.25 -22.67 19.34
C LYS A 194 -15.16 -21.60 19.92
N ASN A 195 -14.59 -20.47 20.33
CA ASN A 195 -15.34 -19.35 20.91
C ASN A 195 -15.24 -18.08 20.06
N LEU A 196 -16.10 -17.10 20.34
CA LEU A 196 -16.14 -15.84 19.59
C LEU A 196 -14.80 -15.06 19.62
N PRO A 197 -14.11 -14.92 20.77
CA PRO A 197 -12.79 -14.29 20.82
C PRO A 197 -11.75 -14.95 19.90
N GLU A 198 -11.67 -16.28 19.93
CA GLU A 198 -10.76 -17.06 19.07
C GLU A 198 -11.08 -16.86 17.59
N ARG A 199 -12.37 -16.95 17.22
CA ARG A 199 -12.83 -16.68 15.85
C ARG A 199 -12.47 -15.27 15.40
N LEU A 200 -12.62 -14.26 16.27
CA LEU A 200 -12.25 -12.88 15.93
C LEU A 200 -10.75 -12.71 15.69
N ILE A 201 -9.91 -13.36 16.50
CA ILE A 201 -8.44 -13.33 16.32
C ILE A 201 -8.07 -14.01 15.01
N ARG A 202 -8.64 -15.18 14.75
CA ARG A 202 -8.47 -15.94 13.51
C ARG A 202 -8.85 -15.13 12.28
N GLU A 203 -10.05 -14.56 12.24
CA GLU A 203 -10.52 -13.75 11.11
C GLU A 203 -9.62 -12.53 10.87
N ARG A 204 -9.14 -11.87 11.93
CA ARG A 204 -8.20 -10.74 11.79
C ARG A 204 -6.85 -11.19 11.21
N ALA A 205 -6.33 -12.32 11.66
CA ALA A 205 -5.07 -12.86 11.17
C ALA A 205 -5.18 -13.30 9.71
N MET A 206 -6.24 -14.04 9.37
CA MET A 206 -6.57 -14.42 7.99
C MET A 206 -6.68 -13.20 7.10
N PHE A 207 -7.49 -12.23 7.49
CA PHE A 207 -7.70 -11.00 6.72
C PHE A 207 -6.38 -10.29 6.44
N LYS A 208 -5.52 -10.16 7.46
CA LYS A 208 -4.21 -9.51 7.32
C LYS A 208 -3.32 -10.25 6.32
N VAL A 209 -3.12 -11.55 6.50
CA VAL A 209 -2.23 -12.34 5.62
C VAL A 209 -2.76 -12.37 4.18
N HIS A 210 -4.07 -12.53 3.98
CA HIS A 210 -4.66 -12.51 2.63
C HIS A 210 -4.46 -11.15 1.95
N THR A 211 -4.61 -10.07 2.71
CA THR A 211 -4.45 -8.72 2.16
C THR A 211 -2.99 -8.41 1.80
N ASP A 212 -2.05 -8.85 2.64
CA ASP A 212 -0.61 -8.77 2.34
C ASP A 212 -0.27 -9.60 1.10
N PHE A 213 -0.81 -10.82 0.99
CA PHE A 213 -0.62 -11.73 -0.15
C PHE A 213 -1.15 -11.11 -1.45
N ILE A 214 -2.36 -10.53 -1.42
CA ILE A 214 -2.95 -9.83 -2.58
C ILE A 214 -2.08 -8.63 -2.99
N SER A 215 -1.64 -7.82 -2.02
CA SER A 215 -0.81 -6.65 -2.29
C SER A 215 0.55 -7.04 -2.89
N ALA A 216 1.13 -8.15 -2.44
CA ALA A 216 2.32 -8.73 -3.05
C ALA A 216 2.04 -9.26 -4.47
N ALA A 217 0.96 -10.03 -4.67
CA ALA A 217 0.56 -10.56 -5.98
C ALA A 217 0.42 -9.45 -7.02
N ILE A 218 -0.21 -8.33 -6.66
CA ILE A 218 -0.44 -7.20 -7.57
C ILE A 218 0.89 -6.56 -7.98
N ARG A 219 1.82 -6.36 -7.04
CA ARG A 219 3.15 -5.81 -7.34
C ARG A 219 3.99 -6.77 -8.19
N GLY A 220 3.96 -8.06 -7.88
CA GLY A 220 4.60 -9.09 -8.69
C GLY A 220 4.05 -9.13 -10.11
N CYS A 221 2.72 -9.10 -10.27
CA CYS A 221 2.06 -9.03 -11.58
C CYS A 221 2.50 -7.79 -12.36
N GLN A 222 2.50 -6.60 -11.74
CA GLN A 222 2.97 -5.37 -12.38
C GLN A 222 4.42 -5.50 -12.85
N ALA A 223 5.31 -6.03 -12.00
CA ALA A 223 6.71 -6.21 -12.34
C ALA A 223 6.94 -7.27 -13.43
N VAL A 224 6.17 -8.35 -13.48
CA VAL A 224 6.20 -9.35 -14.55
C VAL A 224 5.79 -8.72 -15.88
N VAL A 225 4.63 -8.03 -15.89
CA VAL A 225 4.08 -7.39 -17.09
C VAL A 225 4.96 -6.24 -17.60
N ASP A 226 5.58 -5.48 -16.69
CA ASP A 226 6.50 -4.41 -17.03
C ASP A 226 7.89 -4.92 -17.46
N GLY A 227 8.14 -6.24 -17.42
CA GLY A 227 9.41 -6.85 -17.84
C GLY A 227 10.55 -6.71 -16.84
N ASN A 228 10.25 -6.37 -15.58
CA ASN A 228 11.23 -6.19 -14.51
C ASN A 228 11.63 -7.51 -13.84
N ILE A 229 10.93 -8.61 -14.12
CA ILE A 229 11.22 -9.96 -13.60
C ILE A 229 11.55 -10.88 -14.78
N MET A 230 12.68 -11.56 -14.69
CA MET A 230 13.11 -12.53 -15.70
C MET A 230 12.28 -13.81 -15.58
N ALA A 231 11.85 -14.35 -16.71
CA ALA A 231 11.18 -15.64 -16.77
C ALA A 231 12.14 -16.77 -16.35
N ILE A 232 11.59 -17.83 -15.76
CA ILE A 232 12.32 -19.05 -15.39
C ILE A 232 12.70 -19.84 -16.65
N ASN A 233 11.82 -19.78 -17.65
CA ASN A 233 11.92 -20.43 -18.96
C ASN A 233 12.09 -19.38 -20.08
N PRO A 234 13.18 -18.58 -20.10
CA PRO A 234 13.36 -17.49 -21.05
C PRO A 234 13.58 -17.96 -22.51
N GLY A 235 13.84 -19.25 -22.72
CA GLY A 235 14.02 -19.85 -24.05
C GLY A 235 12.72 -20.28 -24.72
N GLU A 236 11.58 -20.19 -24.03
CA GLU A 236 10.27 -20.54 -24.58
C GLU A 236 9.56 -19.30 -25.14
N GLU A 237 8.37 -19.48 -25.73
CA GLU A 237 7.57 -18.35 -26.21
C GLU A 237 7.06 -17.52 -25.02
N SER A 238 6.97 -16.20 -25.17
CA SER A 238 6.55 -15.30 -24.09
C SER A 238 5.17 -15.64 -23.49
N LYS A 239 4.29 -16.29 -24.26
CA LYS A 239 2.96 -16.73 -23.82
C LYS A 239 3.00 -17.83 -22.76
N VAL A 240 4.08 -18.62 -22.71
CA VAL A 240 4.26 -19.72 -21.75
C VAL A 240 5.26 -19.39 -20.65
N HIS A 241 5.74 -18.15 -20.60
CA HIS A 241 6.69 -17.75 -19.57
C HIS A 241 6.08 -17.85 -18.17
N MET A 242 6.87 -18.43 -17.27
CA MET A 242 6.59 -18.56 -15.85
C MET A 242 7.59 -17.73 -15.06
N TYR A 243 7.14 -17.12 -13.97
CA TYR A 243 7.97 -16.23 -13.16
C TYR A 243 7.87 -16.61 -11.69
N ILE A 244 8.96 -16.42 -10.95
CA ILE A 244 8.94 -16.49 -9.48
C ILE A 244 9.36 -15.14 -8.94
N TRP A 245 8.55 -14.60 -8.04
CA TRP A 245 8.88 -13.38 -7.32
C TRP A 245 8.25 -13.40 -5.92
N ASN A 246 9.03 -13.03 -4.91
CA ASN A 246 8.58 -13.01 -3.51
C ASN A 246 7.91 -14.33 -3.07
N ASN A 247 8.50 -15.48 -3.43
CA ASN A 247 7.95 -16.82 -3.16
C ASN A 247 6.54 -17.07 -3.69
N MET A 248 6.17 -16.37 -4.75
CA MET A 248 4.95 -16.59 -5.51
C MET A 248 5.32 -17.00 -6.94
N PHE A 249 4.51 -17.89 -7.49
CA PHE A 249 4.59 -18.33 -8.86
C PHE A 249 3.60 -17.53 -9.72
N PHE A 250 4.04 -17.03 -10.86
CA PHE A 250 3.23 -16.24 -11.77
C PHE A 250 3.19 -16.88 -13.16
N SER A 251 2.00 -16.86 -13.76
CA SER A 251 1.73 -17.37 -15.11
C SER A 251 0.79 -16.44 -15.86
N LEU A 252 0.97 -16.35 -17.18
CA LEU A 252 0.13 -15.53 -18.05
C LEU A 252 -1.07 -16.35 -18.55
N GLY A 253 -2.25 -15.74 -18.55
CA GLY A 253 -3.51 -16.37 -18.99
C GLY A 253 -3.69 -16.36 -20.51
N PHE A 254 -2.74 -16.94 -21.25
CA PHE A 254 -2.84 -17.14 -22.71
C PHE A 254 -3.19 -18.58 -23.06
N ASP A 255 -3.75 -18.79 -24.25
CA ASP A 255 -3.93 -20.15 -24.75
C ASP A 255 -2.59 -20.75 -25.16
N VAL A 256 -2.22 -21.82 -24.47
CA VAL A 256 -0.94 -22.50 -24.65
C VAL A 256 -1.17 -23.75 -25.49
N LYS A 257 -0.46 -23.86 -26.62
CA LYS A 257 -0.52 -25.02 -27.52
C LYS A 257 -1.95 -25.35 -28.02
N ASP A 258 -2.74 -24.32 -28.33
CA ASP A 258 -4.11 -24.46 -28.86
C ASP A 258 -5.04 -25.28 -27.94
N HIS A 259 -4.78 -25.32 -26.62
CA HIS A 259 -5.56 -26.12 -25.67
C HIS A 259 -7.03 -25.71 -25.63
N TYR A 260 -7.30 -24.41 -25.79
CA TYR A 260 -8.64 -23.84 -25.80
C TYR A 260 -9.15 -23.49 -27.19
N LYS A 261 -8.49 -23.94 -28.27
CA LYS A 261 -8.85 -23.60 -29.66
C LYS A 261 -10.33 -23.82 -29.98
N ASP A 262 -10.87 -24.97 -29.59
CA ASP A 262 -12.27 -25.34 -29.83
C ASP A 262 -13.27 -24.61 -28.89
N PHE A 263 -12.77 -23.91 -27.88
CA PHE A 263 -13.53 -23.22 -26.84
C PHE A 263 -13.41 -21.70 -26.90
N GLY A 264 -12.77 -21.15 -27.94
CA GLY A 264 -12.58 -19.70 -28.10
C GLY A 264 -11.15 -19.19 -27.85
N GLY A 265 -10.17 -20.08 -27.77
CA GLY A 265 -8.74 -19.78 -27.70
C GLY A 265 -8.37 -18.90 -26.50
N ASP A 266 -7.69 -17.79 -26.77
CA ASP A 266 -7.24 -16.84 -25.75
C ASP A 266 -8.38 -16.29 -24.88
N ALA A 267 -9.60 -16.17 -25.40
CA ALA A 267 -10.75 -15.72 -24.61
C ALA A 267 -11.14 -16.75 -23.53
N ALA A 268 -11.09 -18.03 -23.88
CA ALA A 268 -11.33 -19.12 -22.94
C ALA A 268 -10.17 -19.25 -21.94
N ALA A 269 -8.92 -19.18 -22.41
CA ALA A 269 -7.74 -19.17 -21.55
C ALA A 269 -7.73 -18.01 -20.55
N HIS A 270 -8.20 -16.84 -20.97
CA HIS A 270 -8.40 -15.71 -20.07
C HIS A 270 -9.49 -15.99 -19.03
N SER A 271 -10.59 -16.65 -19.41
CA SER A 271 -11.69 -16.96 -18.47
C SER A 271 -11.36 -18.08 -17.46
N ALA A 272 -10.54 -19.05 -17.84
CA ALA A 272 -10.29 -20.27 -17.05
C ALA A 272 -9.73 -20.00 -15.63
N PRO A 273 -8.71 -19.14 -15.42
CA PRO A 273 -8.20 -18.84 -14.09
C PRO A 273 -9.24 -18.28 -13.12
N ALA A 274 -10.27 -17.57 -13.63
CA ALA A 274 -11.34 -17.07 -12.79
C ALA A 274 -12.22 -18.20 -12.26
N ASN A 275 -12.46 -19.24 -13.05
CA ASN A 275 -13.20 -20.43 -12.64
C ASN A 275 -12.39 -21.26 -11.63
N ASP A 276 -11.08 -21.39 -11.84
CA ASP A 276 -10.19 -22.05 -10.87
C ASP A 276 -10.19 -21.32 -9.52
N LEU A 277 -10.13 -19.98 -9.55
CA LEU A 277 -10.21 -19.16 -8.34
C LEU A 277 -11.56 -19.34 -7.62
N GLN A 278 -12.66 -19.47 -8.36
CA GLN A 278 -13.98 -19.77 -7.76
C GLN A 278 -13.98 -21.15 -7.09
N GLY A 279 -13.35 -22.15 -7.69
CA GLY A 279 -13.16 -23.48 -7.10
C GLY A 279 -12.37 -23.41 -5.79
N VAL A 280 -11.22 -22.74 -5.80
CA VAL A 280 -10.39 -22.53 -4.59
C VAL A 280 -11.18 -21.80 -3.50
N ARG A 281 -11.95 -20.77 -3.87
CA ARG A 281 -12.81 -20.04 -2.93
C ARG A 281 -13.91 -20.91 -2.33
N ALA A 282 -14.57 -21.73 -3.14
CA ALA A 282 -15.61 -22.65 -2.66
C ALA A 282 -15.03 -23.64 -1.65
N ILE A 283 -13.88 -24.23 -1.95
CA ILE A 283 -13.16 -25.15 -1.06
C ILE A 283 -12.76 -24.44 0.24
N ASN A 284 -12.22 -23.22 0.15
CA ASN A 284 -11.83 -22.41 1.32
C ASN A 284 -13.00 -22.08 2.23
N THR A 285 -14.20 -21.89 1.67
CA THR A 285 -15.40 -21.55 2.44
C THR A 285 -15.91 -22.72 3.27
N LEU A 286 -15.59 -23.96 2.89
CA LEU A 286 -15.98 -25.15 3.65
C LEU A 286 -15.24 -25.27 5.00
N ASP A 287 -14.08 -24.61 5.14
CA ASP A 287 -13.28 -24.57 6.37
C ASP A 287 -13.07 -25.95 7.05
N LEU A 288 -12.74 -26.95 6.22
CA LEU A 288 -12.50 -28.33 6.66
C LEU A 288 -11.11 -28.47 7.26
N ASP A 289 -11.03 -29.09 8.43
CA ASP A 289 -9.76 -29.32 9.11
C ASP A 289 -8.89 -30.32 8.32
N GLY A 290 -7.59 -30.01 8.19
CA GLY A 290 -6.63 -30.82 7.41
C GLY A 290 -6.67 -30.61 5.89
N LEU A 291 -7.59 -29.78 5.38
CA LEU A 291 -7.63 -29.41 3.97
C LEU A 291 -6.85 -28.12 3.71
N HIS A 292 -5.71 -28.26 3.05
CA HIS A 292 -4.85 -27.14 2.68
C HIS A 292 -5.08 -26.73 1.22
N THR A 293 -5.14 -25.43 0.98
CA THR A 293 -5.30 -24.85 -0.35
C THR A 293 -4.18 -23.89 -0.65
N LEU A 294 -3.83 -23.77 -1.92
CA LEU A 294 -2.91 -22.75 -2.38
C LEU A 294 -3.52 -21.35 -2.31
N GLY A 295 -2.73 -20.38 -1.85
CA GLY A 295 -3.06 -18.98 -2.08
C GLY A 295 -3.09 -18.72 -3.58
N THR A 296 -4.21 -18.23 -4.10
CA THR A 296 -4.40 -17.96 -5.53
C THR A 296 -4.99 -16.57 -5.71
N VAL A 297 -4.38 -15.76 -6.58
CA VAL A 297 -4.86 -14.43 -6.96
C VAL A 297 -4.83 -14.30 -8.47
N VAL A 298 -5.89 -13.76 -9.06
CA VAL A 298 -5.96 -13.43 -10.48
C VAL A 298 -5.97 -11.91 -10.60
N VAL A 299 -5.05 -11.36 -11.41
CA VAL A 299 -4.88 -9.92 -11.60
C VAL A 299 -4.94 -9.61 -13.09
N ASP A 300 -5.77 -8.63 -13.45
CA ASP A 300 -5.77 -8.04 -14.78
C ASP A 300 -4.98 -6.74 -14.76
N TYR A 301 -3.91 -6.65 -15.56
CA TYR A 301 -3.08 -5.47 -15.67
C TYR A 301 -2.64 -5.24 -17.13
N ARG A 302 -2.91 -4.03 -17.64
CA ARG A 302 -2.64 -3.64 -19.04
C ARG A 302 -3.22 -4.61 -20.10
N GLY A 303 -4.38 -5.19 -19.82
CA GLY A 303 -5.05 -6.14 -20.73
C GLY A 303 -4.48 -7.56 -20.70
N MET A 304 -3.51 -7.83 -19.83
CA MET A 304 -3.01 -9.18 -19.58
C MET A 304 -3.55 -9.70 -18.26
N ARG A 305 -3.99 -10.96 -18.26
CA ARG A 305 -4.36 -11.69 -17.06
C ARG A 305 -3.17 -12.47 -16.54
N VAL A 306 -2.90 -12.32 -15.25
CA VAL A 306 -1.81 -13.01 -14.55
C VAL A 306 -2.38 -13.76 -13.36
N THR A 307 -2.05 -15.04 -13.25
CA THR A 307 -2.37 -15.87 -12.08
C THR A 307 -1.14 -15.93 -11.20
N ALA A 308 -1.29 -15.53 -9.93
CA ALA A 308 -0.27 -15.62 -8.89
C ALA A 308 -0.66 -16.69 -7.87
N GLN A 309 0.25 -17.61 -7.56
CA GLN A 309 0.04 -18.70 -6.61
C GLN A 309 1.14 -18.78 -5.57
N SER A 310 0.79 -19.14 -4.33
CA SER A 310 1.78 -19.45 -3.29
C SER A 310 2.54 -20.73 -3.67
N ILE A 311 3.84 -20.77 -3.43
CA ILE A 311 4.64 -21.98 -3.67
C ILE A 311 4.47 -22.95 -2.50
N VAL A 312 4.28 -24.25 -2.78
CA VAL A 312 4.41 -25.30 -1.76
C VAL A 312 5.85 -25.75 -1.76
N PRO A 313 6.55 -25.75 -0.60
CA PRO A 313 7.82 -26.43 -0.49
C PRO A 313 7.60 -27.91 -0.81
N GLY A 314 8.19 -28.40 -1.90
CA GLY A 314 8.21 -29.83 -2.19
C GLY A 314 8.87 -30.55 -1.02
N ARG A 315 8.12 -31.43 -0.35
CA ARG A 315 8.69 -32.48 0.49
C ARG A 315 8.89 -33.72 -0.36
#